data_AF-A0A924QX01-F1
#
_entry.id   AF-A0A924QX01-F1
#
_cell.length_a   1.000
_cell.length_b   1.000
_cell.length_c   1.000
_cell.angle_alpha   90.00
_cell.angle_beta   90.00
_cell.angle_gamma   90.00
#
_symmetry.space_group_name_H-M   'P 1'
#
loop_
_entity.id
_entity.type
_entity.pdbx_description
1 polymer ?
#
loop_
_entity_poly.entity_id
_entity_poly.type
_entity_poly.pdbx_seq_one_letter_code
_entity_poly.pdbx_strand_id
1 'polypeptide(L)'
;MITFDDAKRLADEALRDTWDGHGTFYVAPTGFEDAMEFNVIVGAREALVDGDARYVEVGGLLVVVDKETGAVSRRVYLDDRVRFDSMVRVA
;
A
#
# COMPACT_ATOMS: atom_id res chain seq x y z
N MET A 1 16.51 -9.42 1.75
CA MET A 1 15.47 -8.44 2.12
C MET A 1 15.35 -7.45 0.99
N ILE A 2 14.15 -7.22 0.48
CA ILE A 2 13.89 -6.29 -0.62
C ILE A 2 13.87 -4.84 -0.12
N THR A 3 14.02 -3.89 -1.03
CA THR A 3 13.92 -2.46 -0.72
C THR A 3 12.48 -1.96 -0.77
N PHE A 4 12.22 -0.74 -0.31
CA PHE A 4 10.89 -0.14 -0.47
C PHE A 4 10.57 0.19 -1.94
N ASP A 5 11.57 0.50 -2.76
CA ASP A 5 11.39 0.64 -4.21
C ASP A 5 10.98 -0.68 -4.88
N ASP A 6 11.58 -1.81 -4.45
CA ASP A 6 11.14 -3.13 -4.88
C ASP A 6 9.69 -3.41 -4.44
N ALA A 7 9.32 -3.05 -3.21
CA ALA A 7 7.97 -3.25 -2.70
C ALA A 7 6.94 -2.43 -3.48
N LYS A 8 7.24 -1.17 -3.81
CA LYS A 8 6.38 -0.32 -4.67
C LYS A 8 6.21 -0.94 -6.04
N ARG A 9 7.29 -1.42 -6.66
CA ARG A 9 7.25 -2.10 -7.97
C ARG A 9 6.40 -3.37 -7.93
N LEU A 10 6.58 -4.21 -6.92
CA LEU A 10 5.82 -5.46 -6.77
C LEU A 10 4.33 -5.19 -6.51
N ALA A 11 4.01 -4.18 -5.69
CA ALA A 11 2.63 -3.75 -5.50
C ALA A 11 2.00 -3.23 -6.80
N ASP A 12 2.76 -2.49 -7.61
CA ASP A 12 2.30 -2.01 -8.91
C ASP A 12 1.94 -3.17 -9.85
N GLU A 13 2.90 -4.09 -10.05
CA GLU A 13 2.75 -5.26 -10.91
C GLU A 13 1.58 -6.15 -10.48
N ALA A 14 1.36 -6.30 -9.17
CA ALA A 14 0.31 -7.17 -8.64
C ALA A 14 -1.10 -6.56 -8.72
N LEU A 15 -1.23 -5.24 -8.78
CA LEU A 15 -2.50 -4.56 -8.54
C LEU A 15 -3.00 -3.75 -9.75
N ARG A 16 -2.11 -3.14 -10.52
CA ARG A 16 -2.45 -2.17 -11.59
C ARG A 16 -3.49 -2.71 -12.57
N ASP A 17 -3.31 -3.94 -13.04
CA ASP A 17 -4.19 -4.57 -14.03
C ASP A 17 -5.51 -5.08 -13.43
N THR A 18 -5.62 -5.11 -12.10
CA THR A 18 -6.80 -5.55 -11.36
C THR A 18 -7.48 -4.41 -10.61
N TRP A 19 -7.06 -3.17 -10.84
CA TRP A 19 -7.65 -1.99 -10.21
C TRP A 19 -9.07 -1.78 -10.74
N ASP A 20 -10.04 -1.92 -9.84
CA ASP A 20 -11.46 -1.69 -10.07
C ASP A 20 -11.98 -0.42 -9.37
N GLY A 21 -11.09 0.27 -8.66
CA GLY A 21 -11.39 1.50 -7.95
C GLY A 21 -11.64 2.71 -8.86
N HIS A 22 -12.30 3.72 -8.33
CA HIS A 22 -12.55 4.95 -9.08
C HIS A 22 -11.26 5.76 -9.22
N GLY A 23 -10.98 6.24 -10.43
CA GLY A 23 -9.81 7.09 -10.72
C GLY A 23 -8.59 6.32 -11.20
N THR A 24 -7.43 6.98 -11.13
CA THR A 24 -6.18 6.49 -11.70
C THR A 24 -5.38 5.73 -10.66
N PHE A 25 -5.14 4.44 -10.88
CA PHE A 25 -4.29 3.64 -9.97
C PHE A 25 -2.91 4.29 -9.77
N TYR A 26 -2.53 4.43 -8.51
CA TYR A 26 -1.32 5.08 -8.08
C TYR A 26 -0.70 4.37 -6.87
N VAL A 27 0.62 4.23 -6.91
CA VAL A 27 1.44 3.79 -5.78
C VAL A 27 2.14 5.01 -5.21
N ALA A 28 1.91 5.30 -3.92
CA ALA A 28 2.49 6.46 -3.28
C ALA A 28 4.02 6.33 -3.12
N PRO A 29 4.76 7.45 -3.16
CA PRO A 29 6.20 7.44 -2.98
C PRO A 29 6.60 7.17 -1.54
N THR A 30 5.67 7.20 -0.58
CA THR A 30 5.92 6.89 0.82
C THR A 30 4.95 5.84 1.33
N GLY A 31 5.39 5.08 2.33
CA GLY A 31 4.58 4.08 3.01
C GLY A 31 5.00 3.94 4.46
N PHE A 32 4.78 2.76 5.03
CA PHE A 32 5.23 2.42 6.37
C PHE A 32 5.95 1.08 6.37
N GLU A 33 6.79 0.84 7.36
CA GLU A 33 7.52 -0.42 7.51
C GLU A 33 7.65 -0.84 8.97
N ASP A 34 7.78 -2.14 9.19
CA ASP A 34 8.33 -2.71 10.42
C ASP A 34 9.49 -3.66 10.07
N ALA A 35 9.87 -4.54 11.00
CA ALA A 35 10.95 -5.50 10.76
C ALA A 35 10.63 -6.53 9.66
N MET A 36 9.35 -6.79 9.38
CA MET A 36 8.90 -7.90 8.53
C MET A 36 8.31 -7.45 7.19
N GLU A 37 7.61 -6.31 7.16
CA GLU A 37 6.77 -5.94 6.03
C GLU A 37 6.87 -4.46 5.69
N PHE A 38 6.63 -4.15 4.42
CA PHE A 38 6.27 -2.81 3.96
C PHE A 38 4.75 -2.71 3.84
N ASN A 39 4.14 -1.66 4.37
CA ASN A 39 2.79 -1.22 4.05
C ASN A 39 2.88 -0.16 2.93
N VAL A 40 2.52 -0.56 1.72
CA VAL A 40 2.54 0.27 0.52
C VAL A 40 1.19 0.97 0.38
N ILE A 41 1.20 2.30 0.34
CA ILE A 41 -0.03 3.06 0.12
C ILE A 41 -0.34 3.05 -1.37
N VAL A 42 -1.49 2.50 -1.73
CA VAL A 42 -2.03 2.51 -3.09
C VAL A 42 -3.43 3.12 -3.09
N GLY A 43 -3.86 3.62 -4.24
CA GLY A 43 -5.21 4.13 -4.41
C GLY A 43 -5.32 5.03 -5.63
N ALA A 44 -6.42 5.76 -5.72
CA ALA A 44 -6.62 6.76 -6.76
C ALA A 44 -5.63 7.94 -6.60
N ARG A 45 -4.92 8.31 -7.67
CA ARG A 45 -4.06 9.51 -7.69
C ARG A 45 -4.85 10.76 -7.28
N GLU A 46 -6.08 10.86 -7.73
CA GLU A 46 -7.00 11.97 -7.47
C GLU A 46 -7.25 12.14 -5.97
N ALA A 47 -7.36 11.04 -5.22
CA ALA A 47 -7.46 11.08 -3.77
C ALA A 47 -6.11 11.36 -3.10
N LEU A 48 -5.06 10.62 -3.49
CA LEU A 48 -3.78 10.60 -2.78
C LEU A 48 -2.90 11.83 -3.05
N VAL A 49 -2.99 12.40 -4.24
CA VAL A 49 -2.15 13.52 -4.71
C VAL A 49 -2.96 14.80 -4.83
N ASP A 50 -4.14 14.73 -5.44
CA ASP A 50 -4.95 15.93 -5.71
C ASP A 50 -5.90 16.29 -4.55
N GLY A 51 -6.10 15.37 -3.59
CA GLY A 51 -6.93 15.57 -2.41
C GLY A 51 -8.43 15.58 -2.70
N ASP A 52 -8.87 15.03 -3.83
CA ASP A 52 -10.29 14.95 -4.20
C ASP A 52 -10.98 13.83 -3.43
N ALA A 53 -11.75 14.21 -2.41
CA ALA A 53 -12.47 13.30 -1.54
C ALA A 53 -13.49 12.40 -2.27
N ARG A 54 -13.90 12.74 -3.51
CA ARG A 54 -14.81 11.89 -4.31
C ARG A 54 -14.17 10.58 -4.76
N TYR A 55 -12.84 10.49 -4.70
CA TYR A 55 -12.06 9.32 -5.07
C TYR A 55 -11.53 8.53 -3.86
N VAL A 56 -11.90 8.93 -2.63
CA VAL A 56 -11.48 8.23 -1.41
C VAL A 56 -12.27 6.94 -1.25
N GLU A 57 -11.57 5.82 -1.23
CA GLU A 57 -12.16 4.51 -0.93
C GLU A 57 -12.17 4.26 0.57
N VAL A 58 -13.35 4.40 1.18
CA VAL A 58 -13.55 4.10 2.61
C VAL A 58 -13.59 2.59 2.82
N GLY A 59 -12.77 2.09 3.75
CA GLY A 59 -12.64 0.64 3.99
C GLY A 59 -11.75 -0.08 2.98
N GLY A 60 -10.95 0.68 2.21
CA GLY A 60 -10.01 0.13 1.24
C GLY A 60 -8.99 -0.82 1.85
N LEU A 61 -8.44 -1.68 1.00
CA LEU A 61 -7.46 -2.69 1.37
C LEU A 61 -6.10 -2.09 1.74
N LEU A 62 -5.43 -2.64 2.75
CA LEU A 62 -4.01 -2.42 2.98
C LEU A 62 -3.20 -3.33 2.07
N VAL A 63 -2.20 -2.77 1.40
CA VAL A 63 -1.23 -3.55 0.62
C VAL A 63 0.01 -3.72 1.46
N VAL A 64 0.32 -4.96 1.81
CA VAL A 64 1.58 -5.27 2.49
C VAL A 64 2.46 -6.17 1.64
N VAL A 65 3.76 -5.89 1.68
CA VAL A 65 4.78 -6.63 0.95
C VAL A 65 5.77 -7.19 1.96
N ASP A 66 5.90 -8.51 1.99
CA ASP A 66 6.85 -9.20 2.84
C ASP A 66 8.29 -8.85 2.43
N LYS A 67 9.10 -8.45 3.40
CA LYS A 67 10.46 -7.96 3.12
C LYS A 67 11.43 -9.07 2.73
N GLU A 68 11.19 -10.30 3.13
CA GLU A 68 12.08 -11.43 2.85
C GLU A 68 11.81 -11.99 1.45
N THR A 69 10.54 -12.19 1.12
CA THR A 69 10.06 -12.93 -0.05
C THR A 69 9.53 -12.04 -1.17
N GLY A 70 9.15 -10.79 -0.87
CA GLY A 70 8.46 -9.92 -1.81
C GLY A 70 7.00 -10.32 -2.07
N ALA A 71 6.43 -11.22 -1.28
CA ALA A 71 5.03 -11.61 -1.42
C ALA A 71 4.11 -10.42 -1.15
N VAL A 72 3.24 -10.11 -2.11
CA VAL A 72 2.22 -9.06 -2.00
C VAL A 72 0.93 -9.66 -1.42
N SER A 73 0.39 -9.06 -0.36
CA SER A 73 -0.89 -9.46 0.20
C SER A 73 -1.80 -8.25 0.47
N ARG A 74 -3.10 -8.50 0.37
CA ARG A 74 -4.16 -7.51 0.62
C ARG A 74 -4.79 -7.81 1.97
N ARG A 75 -4.90 -6.82 2.86
CA ARG A 75 -5.54 -6.97 4.18
C ARG A 75 -6.72 -6.01 4.32
N VAL A 76 -7.89 -6.56 4.61
CA VAL A 76 -9.12 -5.80 4.93
C VAL A 76 -9.40 -5.79 6.44
N TYR A 77 -8.72 -6.65 7.20
CA TYR A 77 -8.77 -6.71 8.65
C TYR A 77 -7.35 -6.70 9.20
N LEU A 78 -7.15 -5.95 10.29
CA LEU A 78 -5.87 -5.86 11.00
C LEU A 78 -5.98 -6.64 12.30
N ASP A 79 -5.60 -7.91 12.28
CA ASP A 79 -5.55 -8.77 13.48
C ASP A 79 -4.61 -8.19 14.55
N ASP A 80 -3.55 -7.49 14.13
CA ASP A 80 -2.56 -6.87 15.01
C ASP A 80 -2.45 -5.36 14.77
N ARG A 81 -3.50 -4.64 15.15
CA ARG A 81 -3.55 -3.18 15.03
C ARG A 81 -2.36 -2.48 15.71
N VAL A 82 -1.91 -2.98 16.87
CA VAL A 82 -0.81 -2.36 17.62
C VAL A 82 0.48 -2.37 16.82
N ARG A 83 0.79 -3.47 16.12
CA ARG A 83 1.94 -3.53 15.23
C ARG A 83 1.86 -2.50 14.11
N PHE A 84 0.71 -2.41 13.42
CA PHE A 84 0.53 -1.45 12.32
C PHE A 84 0.60 0.00 12.80
N ASP A 85 0.04 0.32 13.97
CA ASP A 85 0.13 1.64 14.59
C ASP A 85 1.58 2.00 14.99
N SER A 86 2.47 1.00 15.13
CA SER A 86 3.89 1.18 15.46
C SER A 86 4.84 1.21 14.25
N MET A 87 4.32 1.00 13.03
CA MET A 87 5.16 1.05 11.82
C MET A 87 5.72 2.45 11.60
N VAL A 88 6.95 2.51 11.10
CA VAL A 88 7.65 3.77 10.83
C VAL A 88 7.50 4.17 9.38
N ARG A 89 7.45 5.47 9.09
CA ARG A 89 7.31 5.97 7.72
C ARG A 89 8.58 5.72 6.89
N VAL A 90 8.41 5.32 5.64
CA VAL A 90 9.48 5.08 4.65
C VAL A 90 9.18 5.77 3.32
N ALA A 91 10.21 6.06 2.52
CA ALA A 91 10.13 6.73 1.20
C ALA A 91 11.00 6.02 0.16
#